data_AF-A0A0R1LQN6-F1
#
_entry.id   AF-A0A0R1LQN6-F1
#
_cell.length_a   1.000
_cell.length_b   1.000
_cell.length_c   1.000
_cell.angle_alpha   90.00
_cell.angle_beta   90.00
_cell.angle_gamma   90.00
#
_symmetry.space_group_name_H-M   'P 1'
#
loop_
_entity.id
_entity.type
_entity.pdbx_description
1 polymer ?
#
loop_
_entity_poly.entity_id
_entity_poly.type
_entity_poly.pdbx_seq_one_letter_code
_entity_poly.pdbx_strand_id
1 'polypeptide(L)'
;MTLTERLSRFEIIVKIPDYHAETCRDILQAILNEYSTEKFHSITFDNGCEFSLMNQVDGTQIYFAHSYTPWERGSNENQNSLIREFIPKGKSLRAYDEHYIAQIQDPLNHRL
;
A
#
# COMPACT_ATOMS: atom_id res chain seq x y z
N MET A 1 4.28 1.10 -2.84
CA MET A 1 3.48 0.62 -1.69
C MET A 1 2.01 0.82 -2.02
N THR A 2 1.16 -0.14 -1.66
CA THR A 2 -0.29 -0.06 -1.83
C THR A 2 -0.95 -0.30 -0.48
N LEU A 3 -1.90 0.56 -0.11
CA LEU A 3 -2.73 0.42 1.10
C LEU A 3 -4.19 0.35 0.66
N THR A 4 -4.85 -0.75 1.04
CA THR A 4 -6.24 -1.03 0.71
C THR A 4 -7.07 -0.99 1.98
N GLU A 5 -8.09 -0.15 2.01
CA GLU A 5 -9.06 -0.11 3.10
C GLU A 5 -10.00 -1.32 3.03
N ARG A 6 -10.24 -1.98 4.17
CA ARG A 6 -10.88 -3.30 4.24
C ARG A 6 -12.39 -3.26 4.01
N LEU A 7 -13.08 -2.14 4.23
CA LEU A 7 -14.54 -2.06 4.05
C LEU A 7 -14.92 -1.47 2.70
N SER A 8 -14.51 -0.23 2.45
CA SER A 8 -14.79 0.60 1.28
C SER A 8 -13.97 0.23 0.05
N ARG A 9 -12.86 -0.51 0.21
CA ARG A 9 -11.88 -0.76 -0.86
C ARG A 9 -11.26 0.54 -1.39
N PHE A 10 -11.18 1.58 -0.56
CA PHE A 10 -10.44 2.78 -0.88
C PHE A 10 -8.94 2.49 -0.91
N GLU A 11 -8.26 3.06 -1.90
CA GLU A 11 -6.91 2.75 -2.31
C GLU A 11 -6.00 3.95 -2.20
N ILE A 12 -4.85 3.70 -1.61
CA ILE A 12 -3.71 4.62 -1.60
C ILE A 12 -2.54 3.90 -2.27
N ILE A 13 -2.11 4.41 -3.41
CA ILE A 13 -1.03 3.87 -4.22
C ILE A 13 0.10 4.89 -4.21
N VAL A 14 1.24 4.51 -3.63
CA VAL A 14 2.41 5.38 -3.55
C VAL A 14 3.60 4.72 -4.23
N LYS A 15 4.24 5.49 -5.12
CA LYS A 15 5.50 5.09 -5.73
C LYS A 15 6.61 5.20 -4.68
N ILE A 16 7.31 4.10 -4.44
CA ILE A 16 8.46 4.07 -3.54
C ILE A 16 9.76 4.06 -4.38
N PRO A 17 10.78 4.84 -4.02
CA PRO A 17 12.03 4.92 -4.80
C PRO A 17 12.84 3.63 -4.69
N ASP A 18 12.74 2.95 -3.54
CA ASP A 18 13.34 1.66 -3.25
C ASP A 18 12.51 0.92 -2.18
N TYR A 19 12.97 -0.27 -1.79
CA TYR A 19 12.30 -1.17 -0.85
C TYR A 19 13.01 -1.26 0.51
N HIS A 20 13.91 -0.32 0.83
CA HIS A 20 14.55 -0.33 2.15
C HIS A 20 13.52 -0.02 3.24
N ALA A 21 13.64 -0.71 4.37
CA ALA A 21 12.67 -0.59 5.45
C ALA A 21 12.52 0.85 5.99
N GLU A 22 13.62 1.61 6.03
CA GLU A 22 13.60 3.03 6.43
C GLU A 22 12.79 3.88 5.45
N THR A 23 12.99 3.68 4.15
CA THR A 23 12.24 4.39 3.11
C THR A 23 10.76 4.06 3.16
N CYS A 24 10.41 2.78 3.32
CA CYS A 24 9.02 2.36 3.47
C CYS A 24 8.37 2.96 4.72
N ARG A 25 9.06 2.96 5.86
CA ARG A 25 8.59 3.57 7.12
C ARG A 25 8.31 5.06 6.95
N ASP A 26 9.27 5.81 6.40
CA ASP A 26 9.15 7.27 6.24
C ASP A 26 8.01 7.64 5.30
N ILE A 27 7.85 6.88 4.21
CA ILE A 27 6.73 7.05 3.29
C ILE A 27 5.40 6.73 3.97
N LEU A 28 5.32 5.65 4.77
CA LEU A 28 4.09 5.35 5.51
C LEU A 28 3.74 6.46 6.49
N GLN A 29 4.71 6.98 7.24
CA GLN A 29 4.49 8.09 8.16
C GLN A 29 3.98 9.34 7.42
N ALA A 30 4.54 9.65 6.24
CA ALA A 30 4.08 10.76 5.42
C ALA A 30 2.61 10.59 4.98
N ILE A 31 2.23 9.38 4.54
CA ILE A 31 0.84 9.05 4.15
C ILE A 31 -0.12 9.24 5.33
N LEU A 32 0.25 8.71 6.51
CA LEU A 32 -0.58 8.84 7.71
C LEU A 32 -0.80 10.31 8.08
N ASN A 33 0.25 11.14 7.99
CA ASN A 33 0.17 12.56 8.27
C ASN A 33 -0.70 13.29 7.23
N GLU A 34 -0.61 12.94 5.95
CA GLU A 34 -1.41 13.53 4.87
C GLU A 34 -2.91 13.24 5.01
N TYR A 35 -3.26 11.98 5.27
CA TYR A 35 -4.66 11.54 5.31
C TYR A 35 -5.33 11.72 6.68
N SER A 36 -4.58 12.17 7.69
CA SER A 36 -4.86 12.12 9.14
C SER A 36 -4.80 10.71 9.72
N THR A 37 -3.98 10.54 10.75
CA THR A 37 -3.78 9.28 11.49
C THR A 37 -5.08 8.74 12.07
N GLU A 38 -6.05 9.60 12.40
CA GLU A 38 -7.36 9.20 12.95
C GLU A 38 -8.17 8.31 12.00
N LYS A 39 -7.90 8.37 10.70
CA LYS A 39 -8.55 7.51 9.70
C LYS A 39 -7.96 6.09 9.67
N PHE A 40 -6.75 5.90 10.20
CA PHE A 40 -6.05 4.61 10.21
C PHE A 40 -6.12 3.98 11.59
N HIS A 41 -7.13 3.14 11.80
CA HIS A 41 -7.27 2.42 13.08
C HIS A 41 -6.18 1.37 13.25
N SER A 42 -5.92 0.61 12.18
CA SER A 42 -4.80 -0.32 12.12
C SER A 42 -4.39 -0.60 10.68
N ILE A 43 -3.15 -1.03 10.51
CA ILE A 43 -2.59 -1.47 9.24
C ILE A 43 -1.98 -2.86 9.44
N THR A 44 -2.21 -3.75 8.47
CA THR A 44 -1.64 -5.10 8.48
C THR A 44 -0.71 -5.26 7.29
N PHE A 45 0.56 -5.56 7.55
CA PHE A 45 1.57 -5.86 6.53
C PHE A 45 1.85 -7.36 6.44
N ASP A 46 2.49 -7.81 5.37
CA ASP A 46 3.13 -9.13 5.37
C ASP A 46 4.49 -9.07 6.10
N ASN A 47 5.12 -10.24 6.28
CA ASN A 47 6.42 -10.35 6.93
C ASN A 47 7.60 -10.00 6.00
N GLY A 48 7.39 -9.17 4.98
CA GLY A 48 8.44 -8.65 4.11
C GLY A 48 9.51 -7.90 4.89
N CYS A 49 10.77 -8.04 4.48
CA CYS A 49 11.88 -7.35 5.14
C CYS A 49 11.80 -5.82 4.96
N GLU A 50 11.17 -5.37 3.89
CA GLU A 50 10.82 -3.97 3.61
C GLU A 50 9.86 -3.36 4.64
N PHE A 51 9.17 -4.19 5.44
CA PHE A 51 8.21 -3.74 6.46
C PHE A 51 8.71 -3.98 7.88
N SER A 52 9.96 -4.42 8.05
CA SER A 52 10.57 -4.73 9.35
C SER A 52 10.60 -3.57 10.36
N LEU A 53 10.51 -2.32 9.88
CA LEU A 53 10.51 -1.11 10.71
C LEU A 53 9.13 -0.45 10.84
N MET A 54 8.05 -1.07 10.36
CA MET A 54 6.71 -0.46 10.40
C MET A 54 6.18 -0.26 11.81
N ASN A 55 6.64 -1.05 12.78
CA ASN A 55 6.30 -0.86 14.20
C ASN A 55 6.83 0.45 14.82
N GLN A 56 7.67 1.20 14.10
CA GLN A 56 8.20 2.51 14.52
C GLN A 56 7.34 3.67 14.03
N VAL A 57 6.24 3.40 13.31
CA VAL A 57 5.34 4.41 12.76
C VAL A 57 4.36 4.86 13.84
N ASP A 58 4.16 6.17 13.94
CA ASP A 58 3.30 6.80 14.93
C ASP A 58 1.88 7.01 14.42
N GLY A 59 0.91 6.90 15.33
CA GLY A 59 -0.49 7.28 15.08
C GLY A 59 -1.39 6.17 14.54
N THR A 60 -0.92 4.93 14.43
CA THR A 60 -1.77 3.78 14.08
C THR A 60 -1.26 2.47 14.68
N GLN A 61 -2.10 1.45 14.75
CA GLN A 61 -1.71 0.12 15.21
C GLN A 61 -1.20 -0.74 14.06
N ILE A 62 0.00 -1.30 14.20
CA ILE A 62 0.63 -2.12 13.18
C ILE A 62 0.54 -3.60 13.55
N TYR A 63 0.05 -4.39 12.60
CA TYR A 63 -0.01 -5.85 12.67
C TYR A 63 0.75 -6.48 11.50
N PHE A 64 1.16 -7.72 11.68
CA PHE A 64 1.78 -8.52 10.63
C PHE A 64 0.99 -9.80 10.42
N ALA A 65 0.78 -10.17 9.16
CA ALA A 65 0.12 -11.41 8.78
C ALA A 65 0.92 -12.62 9.24
N HIS A 66 0.25 -13.74 9.46
CA HIS A 66 0.93 -14.97 9.84
C HIS A 66 1.76 -15.52 8.67
N SER A 67 2.81 -16.28 8.98
CA SER A 67 3.56 -16.99 7.95
C SER A 67 2.66 -18.06 7.32
N TYR A 68 2.71 -18.18 5.98
CA TYR A 68 1.95 -19.17 5.20
C TYR A 68 0.41 -19.03 5.25
N THR A 69 -0.13 -17.82 5.46
CA THR A 69 -1.58 -17.55 5.44
C THR A 69 -2.01 -16.59 4.31
N PRO A 70 -1.92 -16.99 3.03
CA PRO A 70 -2.27 -16.11 1.90
C PRO A 70 -3.70 -15.54 1.95
N TRP A 71 -4.64 -16.27 2.55
CA TRP A 71 -6.05 -15.87 2.64
C TRP A 71 -6.27 -14.61 3.51
N GLU A 72 -5.35 -14.28 4.41
CA GLU A 72 -5.40 -13.03 5.19
C GLU A 72 -5.16 -11.78 4.31
N ARG A 73 -4.67 -11.97 3.07
CA ARG A 73 -4.31 -10.90 2.13
C ARG A 73 -5.13 -10.92 0.83
N GLY A 74 -6.26 -11.63 0.80
CA GLY A 74 -7.05 -11.79 -0.44
C GLY A 74 -7.45 -10.47 -1.10
N SER A 75 -7.76 -9.43 -0.32
CA SER A 75 -8.08 -8.10 -0.86
C SER A 75 -6.89 -7.46 -1.57
N ASN A 76 -5.69 -7.52 -1.00
CA ASN A 76 -4.48 -6.96 -1.58
C ASN A 76 -4.12 -7.66 -2.90
N GLU A 77 -4.33 -8.98 -3.00
CA GLU A 77 -4.05 -9.75 -4.22
C GLU A 77 -5.01 -9.39 -5.35
N ASN A 78 -6.31 -9.29 -5.05
CA ASN A 78 -7.30 -8.81 -6.03
C ASN A 78 -6.94 -7.41 -6.51
N GLN A 79 -6.57 -6.54 -5.59
CA GLN A 79 -6.28 -5.15 -5.89
C GLN A 79 -5.02 -4.98 -6.73
N ASN A 80 -3.96 -5.71 -6.38
CA ASN A 80 -2.75 -5.77 -7.18
C ASN A 80 -3.07 -6.26 -8.61
N SER A 81 -4.04 -7.16 -8.80
CA SER A 81 -4.49 -7.56 -10.14
C SER A 81 -5.14 -6.41 -10.92
N LEU A 82 -5.95 -5.57 -10.28
CA LEU A 82 -6.54 -4.41 -10.93
C LEU A 82 -5.49 -3.38 -11.35
N ILE A 83 -4.47 -3.13 -10.52
CA ILE A 83 -3.34 -2.26 -10.87
C ILE A 83 -2.59 -2.82 -12.09
N ARG A 84 -2.53 -4.15 -12.24
CA ARG A 84 -1.88 -4.82 -13.38
C ARG A 84 -2.62 -4.67 -14.70
N GLU A 85 -3.89 -4.26 -14.70
CA GLU A 85 -4.59 -3.86 -15.93
C GLU A 85 -3.95 -2.61 -16.55
N PHE A 86 -3.41 -1.71 -15.72
CA PHE A 86 -2.76 -0.47 -16.15
C PHE A 86 -1.24 -0.60 -16.29
N ILE A 87 -0.62 -1.50 -15.52
CA ILE A 87 0.83 -1.72 -15.52
C ILE A 87 1.14 -3.20 -15.82
N PRO A 88 1.35 -3.54 -17.12
CA PRO A 88 1.62 -4.91 -17.53
C PRO A 88 2.83 -5.53 -16.80
N LYS A 89 2.79 -6.85 -16.59
CA LYS A 89 3.94 -7.59 -16.04
C LYS A 89 5.19 -7.39 -16.91
N GLY A 90 6.36 -7.30 -16.27
CA GLY A 90 7.64 -7.07 -16.94
C GLY A 90 7.94 -5.60 -17.28
N LYS A 91 6.98 -4.67 -17.08
CA LYS A 91 7.27 -3.23 -17.14
C LYS A 91 7.73 -2.73 -15.78
N SER A 92 8.80 -1.94 -15.80
CA SER A 92 9.32 -1.31 -14.58
C SER A 92 8.38 -0.20 -14.12
N LEU A 93 8.03 -0.21 -12.83
CA LEU A 93 7.29 0.89 -12.19
C LEU A 93 8.06 2.21 -12.22
N ARG A 94 9.39 2.17 -12.41
CA ARG A 94 10.22 3.38 -12.50
C ARG A 94 9.83 4.29 -13.67
N ALA A 95 9.32 3.70 -14.75
CA ALA A 95 8.97 4.41 -15.98
C ALA A 95 7.70 5.27 -15.88
N TYR A 96 6.92 5.09 -14.81
CA TYR A 96 5.67 5.84 -14.58
C TYR A 96 5.88 6.87 -13.48
N ASP A 97 5.42 8.10 -13.70
CA ASP A 97 5.49 9.17 -12.70
C ASP A 97 4.30 9.11 -11.73
N GLU A 98 4.31 9.99 -10.75
CA GLU A 98 3.24 10.09 -9.74
C GLU A 98 1.90 10.49 -10.36
N HIS A 99 1.91 11.27 -11.45
CA HIS A 99 0.70 11.63 -12.19
C HIS A 99 0.01 10.38 -12.77
N TYR A 100 0.78 9.47 -13.37
CA TYR A 100 0.24 8.22 -13.87
C TYR A 100 -0.28 7.32 -12.73
N ILE A 101 0.39 7.31 -11.58
CA ILE A 101 -0.12 6.57 -10.41
C ILE A 101 -1.47 7.14 -9.94
N ALA A 102 -1.61 8.47 -9.88
CA ALA A 102 -2.89 9.11 -9.57
C ALA A 102 -3.98 8.76 -10.59
N GLN A 103 -3.65 8.71 -11.89
CA GLN A 103 -4.58 8.29 -12.94
C GLN A 103 -5.04 6.83 -12.82
N ILE A 104 -4.28 5.97 -12.16
CA ILE A 104 -4.70 4.59 -11.83
C ILE A 104 -5.55 4.58 -10.56
N GLN A 105 -5.14 5.33 -9.54
CA GLN A 105 -5.82 5.36 -8.24
C GLN A 105 -7.25 5.91 -8.36
N ASP A 106 -7.46 6.97 -9.14
CA ASP A 106 -8.76 7.64 -9.25
C ASP A 106 -9.86 6.70 -9.77
N PRO A 107 -9.72 6.01 -10.91
CA PRO A 107 -10.72 5.05 -11.37
C PRO A 107 -10.94 3.87 -10.42
N LEU A 108 -9.92 3.45 -9.67
CA LEU A 108 -10.06 2.37 -8.68
C LEU A 108 -10.91 2.82 -7.48
N ASN A 109 -10.74 4.07 -7.03
CA ASN A 109 -11.51 4.64 -5.93
C ASN A 109 -12.94 5.04 -6.32
N HIS A 110 -13.24 5.22 -7.61
CA HIS A 110 -14.58 5.54 -8.13
C HIS A 110 -15.29 4.34 -8.77
N ARG A 111 -14.77 3.11 -8.59
CA ARG A 111 -15.31 1.88 -9.21
C ARG A 111 -16.56 1.32 -8.51
N LEU A 112 -17.12 2.02 -7.52
CA LEU A 112 -18.30 1.64 -6.74
C LEU A 112 -19.37 2.74 -6.74
#